data_AF-A0A8S2Y102-F1
#
_entry.id   AF-A0A8S2Y102-F1
#
_cell.length_a   1.000
_cell.length_b   1.000
_cell.length_c   1.000
_cell.angle_alpha   90.00
_cell.angle_beta   90.00
_cell.angle_gamma   90.00
#
_symmetry.space_group_name_H-M   'P 1'
#
loop_
_entity.id
_entity.type
_entity.pdbx_description
1 polymer ?
#
loop_
_entity_poly.entity_id
_entity_poly.type
_entity_poly.pdbx_seq_one_letter_code
_entity_poly.pdbx_strand_id
1 'polypeptide(L)' 'MYIADTFNHRIVEWKYGAAHGRVLAGGNSSGNRKDQLNEPSNLLLDKENDALIICDQG' A
#
# COMPACT_ATOMS: atom_id res chain seq x y z
N MET A 1 -4.18 10.58 -1.09
CA MET A 1 -5.11 9.43 -1.05
C MET A 1 -4.30 8.17 -1.16
N TYR A 2 -4.55 7.18 -0.31
CA TYR A 2 -3.88 5.88 -0.36
C TYR A 2 -4.88 4.84 -0.82
N ILE A 3 -4.46 3.94 -1.70
CA ILE A 3 -5.29 2.88 -2.27
C ILE A 3 -4.60 1.55 -2.02
N ALA A 4 -5.32 0.60 -1.45
CA ALA A 4 -4.94 -0.80 -1.47
C ALA A 4 -5.32 -1.38 -2.83
N ASP A 5 -4.32 -1.55 -3.70
CA ASP A 5 -4.49 -2.16 -5.01
C ASP A 5 -4.33 -3.68 -4.85
N THR A 6 -5.32 -4.29 -4.20
CA THR A 6 -5.29 -5.60 -3.55
C THR A 6 -4.71 -6.69 -4.46
N PHE A 7 -5.27 -6.86 -5.66
CA PHE A 7 -4.85 -7.92 -6.59
C PHE A 7 -3.55 -7.63 -7.34
N ASN A 8 -3.04 -6.39 -7.26
CA ASN A 8 -1.70 -6.06 -7.72
C ASN A 8 -0.67 -6.10 -6.57
N HIS A 9 -1.10 -6.52 -5.37
CA HIS A 9 -0.24 -6.72 -4.20
C HIS A 9 0.63 -5.48 -3.89
N ARG A 10 0.01 -4.29 -3.91
CA ARG A 10 0.71 -3.01 -3.70
C ARG A 10 -0.18 -1.94 -3.07
N ILE A 11 0.45 -0.94 -2.45
CA ILE A 11 -0.19 0.29 -2.01
C ILE A 11 0.21 1.44 -2.93
N VAL A 12 -0.78 2.21 -3.39
CA VAL A 12 -0.55 3.37 -4.27
C VAL A 12 -0.97 4.65 -3.58
N GLU A 13 -0.08 5.64 -3.57
CA GLU A 13 -0.35 7.00 -3.16
C GLU A 13 -0.72 7.87 -4.37
N TRP A 14 -1.84 8.57 -4.26
CA TRP A 14 -2.28 9.62 -5.17
C TRP A 14 -2.26 10.97 -4.46
N LYS A 15 -1.40 11.89 -4.94
CA LYS A 15 -1.40 13.29 -4.51
C LYS A 15 -2.46 14.07 -5.28
N TYR A 16 -2.98 15.13 -4.67
CA TYR A 16 -3.94 16.01 -5.33
C TYR A 16 -3.32 16.62 -6.59
N GLY A 17 -4.01 16.50 -7.73
CA GLY A 17 -3.52 16.96 -9.03
C GLY A 17 -2.44 16.09 -9.68
N ALA A 18 -2.10 14.92 -9.11
CA ALA A 18 -1.12 14.03 -9.71
C ALA A 18 -1.68 13.35 -10.98
N ALA A 19 -0.86 13.26 -12.03
CA ALA A 19 -1.20 12.55 -13.27
C ALA A 19 -1.08 11.02 -13.14
N HIS A 20 -0.29 10.54 -12.18
CA HIS A 20 -0.06 9.13 -11.91
C HIS A 20 0.13 8.89 -10.42
N GLY A 21 -0.25 7.70 -9.97
CA GLY A 21 0.00 7.22 -8.63
C GLY A 21 1.46 6.78 -8.43
N ARG A 22 1.94 6.89 -7.19
CA ARG A 22 3.25 6.39 -6.76
C ARG A 22 3.07 5.09 -5.97
N VAL A 23 3.79 4.04 -6.31
CA VAL A 23 3.83 2.82 -5.48
C VAL A 23 4.59 3.16 -4.20
N LEU A 24 3.92 3.02 -3.07
CA LEU A 24 4.48 3.31 -1.75
C LEU A 24 5.06 2.05 -1.10
N ALA A 25 4.42 0.89 -1.30
CA ALA A 25 4.84 -0.40 -0.78
C ALA A 25 4.33 -1.54 -1.68
N GLY A 26 5.03 -2.68 -1.67
CA GLY A 26 4.69 -3.86 -2.49
C GLY A 26 5.02 -3.69 -3.98
N GLY A 27 4.31 -4.43 -4.83
CA GLY A 27 4.53 -4.45 -6.29
C GLY A 27 5.59 -5.45 -6.76
N ASN A 28 6.14 -6.26 -5.86
CA ASN A 28 7.16 -7.28 -6.14
C ASN A 28 6.55 -8.70 -6.15
N SER A 29 5.36 -8.86 -6.75
CA SER A 29 4.51 -10.05 -6.65
C SER A 29 4.03 -10.33 -5.21
N SER A 30 3.09 -11.27 -5.06
CA SER A 30 2.62 -11.70 -3.74
C SER A 30 3.70 -12.42 -2.94
N GLY A 31 3.68 -12.25 -1.63
CA GLY A 31 4.52 -13.00 -0.69
C GLY A 31 4.80 -12.25 0.60
N ASN A 32 5.61 -12.88 1.48
CA ASN A 32 5.77 -12.46 2.87
C ASN A 32 7.17 -11.88 3.16
N ARG A 33 7.92 -11.55 2.10
CA ARG A 33 9.18 -10.81 2.26
C ARG A 33 8.88 -9.37 2.65
N LYS A 34 9.87 -8.69 3.26
CA LYS A 34 9.75 -7.29 3.71
C LYS A 34 9.35 -6.28 2.63
N ASP A 35 9.58 -6.61 1.37
CA ASP A 35 9.30 -5.77 0.20
C ASP A 35 8.13 -6.29 -0.66
N GLN A 36 7.42 -7.30 -0.17
CA GLN A 36 6.22 -7.86 -0.78
C GLN A 36 5.00 -7.56 0.08
N LEU A 37 3.83 -7.61 -0.56
CA LEU A 37 2.54 -7.64 0.10
C LEU A 37 1.78 -8.84 -0.46
N ASN A 38 0.79 -9.31 0.26
CA ASN A 38 -0.10 -10.36 -0.21
C ASN A 38 -1.56 -9.94 0.02
N GLU A 39 -2.17 -9.43 -1.05
CA GLU A 39 -3.59 -9.05 -1.09
C GLU A 39 -3.96 -8.09 0.04
N PRO A 40 -3.28 -6.92 0.12
CA PRO A 40 -3.59 -5.94 1.16
C PRO A 40 -5.04 -5.48 1.01
N SER A 41 -5.79 -5.51 2.10
CA SER A 41 -7.25 -5.34 2.08
C SER A 41 -7.73 -4.03 2.72
N ASN A 42 -6.96 -3.49 3.66
CA ASN A 42 -7.33 -2.28 4.39
C ASN A 42 -6.10 -1.47 4.81
N LEU A 43 -6.34 -0.19 5.08
CA LEU A 43 -5.31 0.79 5.41
C LEU A 43 -5.80 1.68 6.56
N LEU A 44 -4.90 1.94 7.52
CA LEU A 44 -5.11 2.92 8.57
C LEU A 44 -3.99 3.94 8.55
N LEU A 45 -4.36 5.23 8.45
CA LEU A 45 -3.41 6.32 8.58
C LEU A 45 -3.30 6.73 10.05
N ASP A 46 -2.15 6.44 10.65
CA ASP A 46 -1.79 6.92 11.98
C ASP A 46 -1.07 8.27 11.84
N LYS A 47 -1.79 9.34 12.18
CA LYS A 47 -1.28 10.72 12.07
C LYS A 47 -0.35 11.09 13.23
N GLU A 48 -0.41 10.39 14.35
CA GLU A 48 0.42 10.70 15.52
C GLU A 48 1.85 10.22 15.29
N ASN A 49 2.00 9.05 14.65
CA ASN A 49 3.30 8.43 14.35
C ASN A 49 3.78 8.63 12.91
N ASP A 50 3.05 9.41 12.10
CA ASP A 50 3.29 9.58 10.65
C ASP A 50 3.48 8.24 9.92
N ALA A 51 2.57 7.30 10.18
CA ALA A 51 2.66 5.92 9.72
C ALA A 51 1.40 5.48 8.95
N LEU A 52 1.60 4.59 7.98
CA LEU A 52 0.52 3.89 7.29
C LEU A 52 0.54 2.41 7.68
N ILE A 53 -0.49 1.96 8.38
CA ILE A 53 -0.65 0.57 8.80
C ILE A 53 -1.41 -0.17 7.71
N ILE A 54 -0.86 -1.29 7.25
CA ILE A 54 -1.38 -2.10 6.14
C ILE A 54 -1.88 -3.43 6.68
N CYS A 55 -3.14 -3.77 6.41
CA CYS A 55 -3.66 -5.11 6.67
C CYS A 55 -3.29 -6.01 5.48
N ASP A 56 -2.27 -6.84 5.67
CA ASP A 56 -1.74 -7.79 4.69
C ASP A 56 -2.12 -9.23 5.05
N GLN A 57 -2.27 -10.12 4.05
CA GLN A 57 -2.60 -11.53 4.29
C GLN A 57 -1.35 -12.44 4.37
N GLY A 58 -0.14 -11.89 4.19
CA GLY A 58 1.14 -12.60 4.25
C GLY A 58 1.75 -12.66 5.65
#